data_AF-A0A7S1RQG8-F1
#
_entry.id   AF-A0A7S1RQG8-F1
#
_cell.length_a   1.000
_cell.length_b   1.000
_cell.length_c   1.000
_cell.angle_alpha   90.00
_cell.angle_beta   90.00
_cell.angle_gamma   90.00
#
_symmetry.space_group_name_H-M   'P 1'
#
loop_
_entity.id
_entity.type
_entity.pdbx_description
1 polymer ?
#
loop_
_entity_poly.entity_id
_entity_poly.type
_entity_poly.pdbx_seq_one_letter_code
_entity_poly.pdbx_strand_id
1 'polypeptide(L)'
;WALFQFGKLSLELIRASLWKMQTSDQLDTREKARALMVAHGAVESIAWLGVSLFLIVCILQAGWSLYLLTFTGSHTDWATYNARAAQFGAAGMVASAGAIYNVHVVESTFHQYFEGYRPLLKFITVKIIVSFAFFQKGIFKVLKSMDDTFPKFMQRIIHGCPLLGDILNFSEVHFQMFYDSLILYECIIIALLHVWGWSAKEEWYLEDEREAEAGEKTPLVEDGGPSASSARQ
;
A
#
# COMPACT_ATOMS: atom_id res chain seq x y z
N TRP A 1 6.17 -2.57 1.28
CA TRP A 1 6.60 -1.35 2.01
C TRP A 1 5.75 -0.13 1.66
N ALA A 2 5.62 0.28 0.39
CA ALA A 2 4.79 1.44 0.02
C ALA A 2 3.33 1.34 0.52
N LEU A 3 2.69 0.18 0.36
CA LEU A 3 1.33 -0.07 0.87
C LEU A 3 1.23 0.07 2.40
N PHE A 4 2.25 -0.39 3.13
CA PHE A 4 2.35 -0.25 4.59
C PHE A 4 2.44 1.22 4.99
N GLN A 5 3.37 1.97 4.37
CA GLN A 5 3.55 3.39 4.68
C GLN A 5 2.29 4.18 4.37
N PHE A 6 1.65 3.92 3.22
CA PHE A 6 0.40 4.56 2.88
C PHE A 6 -0.71 4.26 3.88
N GLY A 7 -0.87 2.98 4.25
CA GLY A 7 -1.88 2.57 5.22
C GLY A 7 -1.67 3.29 6.55
N LYS A 8 -0.44 3.31 7.05
CA LYS A 8 -0.05 4.02 8.26
C LYS A 8 -0.37 5.52 8.17
N LEU A 9 0.15 6.22 7.15
CA LEU A 9 -0.04 7.67 6.99
C LEU A 9 -1.52 8.04 6.84
N SER A 10 -2.30 7.22 6.13
CA SER A 10 -3.74 7.44 5.97
C SER A 10 -4.49 7.30 7.30
N LEU A 11 -4.11 6.31 8.12
CA LEU A 11 -4.70 6.10 9.43
C LEU A 11 -4.33 7.22 10.41
N GLU A 12 -3.07 7.65 10.44
CA GLU A 12 -2.60 8.78 11.23
C GLU A 12 -3.34 10.07 10.86
N LEU A 13 -3.48 10.35 9.56
CA LEU A 13 -4.25 11.48 9.08
C LEU A 13 -5.73 11.43 9.52
N ILE A 14 -6.39 10.27 9.39
CA ILE A 14 -7.77 10.11 9.85
C ILE A 14 -7.85 10.35 11.36
N ARG A 15 -6.91 9.81 12.13
CA ARG A 15 -6.84 9.98 13.58
C ARG A 15 -6.69 11.44 13.99
N ALA A 16 -5.81 12.19 13.33
CA ALA A 16 -5.63 13.63 13.57
C ALA A 16 -6.92 14.41 13.25
N SER A 17 -7.58 14.10 12.14
CA SER A 17 -8.86 14.73 11.77
C SER A 17 -9.98 14.43 12.78
N LEU A 18 -10.06 13.18 13.24
CA LEU A 18 -10.99 12.74 14.29
C LEU A 18 -10.77 13.47 15.61
N TRP A 19 -9.50 13.65 15.99
CA TRP A 19 -9.13 14.37 17.21
C TRP A 19 -9.56 15.84 17.14
N LYS A 20 -9.35 16.50 15.99
CA LYS A 20 -9.81 17.86 15.73
C LYS A 20 -11.34 18.00 15.79
N MET A 21 -12.08 17.01 15.30
CA MET A 21 -13.54 16.99 15.45
C MET A 21 -13.98 16.76 16.89
N GLN A 22 -13.25 15.96 17.67
CA GLN A 22 -13.53 15.72 19.08
C GLN A 22 -13.34 16.99 19.94
N THR A 23 -12.42 17.87 19.58
CA THR A 23 -12.18 19.12 20.31
C THR A 23 -13.14 20.25 19.94
N SER A 24 -13.81 20.19 18.78
CA SER A 24 -14.81 21.17 18.32
C SER A 24 -15.89 21.48 19.37
N ASP A 25 -16.33 22.73 19.50
CA ASP A 25 -17.32 23.18 20.48
C ASP A 25 -18.75 22.66 20.21
N GLN A 26 -19.01 22.14 19.00
CA GLN A 26 -20.32 21.62 18.63
C GLN A 26 -20.55 20.21 19.18
N LEU A 27 -21.59 20.06 20.01
CA LEU A 27 -21.90 18.79 20.68
C LEU A 27 -22.22 17.65 19.69
N ASP A 28 -22.98 17.94 18.62
CA ASP A 28 -23.29 16.97 17.55
C ASP A 28 -22.02 16.46 16.84
N THR A 29 -21.04 17.34 16.59
CA THR A 29 -19.75 16.95 15.99
C THR A 29 -18.95 16.03 16.90
N ARG A 30 -18.98 16.26 18.23
CA ARG A 30 -18.29 15.41 19.21
C ARG A 30 -18.88 14.00 19.27
N GLU A 31 -20.20 13.88 19.22
CA GLU A 31 -20.86 12.57 19.23
C GLU A 31 -20.53 11.76 17.97
N LYS A 32 -20.57 12.42 16.79
CA LYS A 32 -20.13 11.81 15.52
C LYS A 32 -18.67 11.37 15.58
N ALA A 33 -17.78 12.21 16.10
CA ALA A 33 -16.36 11.89 16.24
C ALA A 33 -16.13 10.63 17.09
N ARG A 34 -16.87 10.46 18.20
CA ARG A 34 -16.76 9.25 19.05
C ARG A 34 -17.20 7.99 18.31
N ALA A 35 -18.34 8.02 17.63
CA ALA A 35 -18.80 6.88 16.83
C ALA A 35 -17.78 6.55 15.72
N LEU A 36 -17.21 7.59 15.11
CA LEU A 36 -16.23 7.48 14.04
C LEU A 36 -14.87 6.94 14.53
N MET A 37 -14.45 7.25 15.76
CA MET A 37 -13.26 6.66 16.38
C MET A 37 -13.40 5.15 16.58
N VAL A 38 -14.58 4.67 16.99
CA VAL A 38 -14.83 3.22 17.12
C VAL A 38 -14.79 2.55 15.75
N ALA A 39 -15.43 3.15 14.75
CA ALA A 39 -15.38 2.65 13.37
C ALA A 39 -13.94 2.67 12.81
N HIS A 40 -13.17 3.70 13.12
CA HIS A 40 -11.78 3.84 12.70
C HIS A 40 -10.90 2.70 13.24
N GLY A 41 -11.01 2.35 14.52
CA GLY A 41 -10.26 1.22 15.09
C GLY A 41 -10.59 -0.12 14.42
N ALA A 42 -11.86 -0.35 14.07
CA ALA A 42 -12.25 -1.53 13.32
C ALA A 42 -11.64 -1.51 11.90
N VAL A 43 -11.73 -0.38 11.21
CA VAL A 43 -11.19 -0.21 9.86
C VAL A 43 -9.67 -0.33 9.81
N GLU A 44 -8.97 0.23 10.79
CA GLU A 44 -7.53 0.08 10.98
C GLU A 44 -7.14 -1.41 11.08
N SER A 45 -7.85 -2.17 11.92
CA SER A 45 -7.57 -3.60 12.09
C SER A 45 -7.76 -4.39 10.78
N ILE A 46 -8.78 -4.04 9.99
CA ILE A 46 -9.09 -4.67 8.70
C ILE A 46 -8.03 -4.33 7.64
N ALA A 47 -7.58 -3.08 7.60
CA ALA A 47 -6.50 -2.66 6.70
C ALA A 47 -5.19 -3.40 7.04
N TRP A 48 -4.82 -3.47 8.32
CA TRP A 48 -3.65 -4.19 8.80
C TRP A 48 -3.71 -5.69 8.54
N LEU A 49 -4.90 -6.29 8.67
CA LEU A 49 -5.12 -7.70 8.34
C LEU A 49 -4.82 -7.98 6.86
N GLY A 50 -5.32 -7.13 5.95
CA GLY A 50 -5.07 -7.24 4.51
C GLY A 50 -3.59 -7.11 4.17
N VAL A 51 -2.91 -6.11 4.73
CA VAL A 51 -1.46 -5.89 4.54
C VAL A 51 -0.64 -7.06 5.09
N SER A 52 -0.99 -7.58 6.26
CA SER A 52 -0.28 -8.68 6.91
C SER A 52 -0.45 -9.99 6.14
N LEU A 53 -1.67 -10.30 5.70
CA LEU A 53 -1.95 -11.47 4.87
C LEU A 53 -1.14 -11.42 3.58
N PHE A 54 -1.11 -10.26 2.93
CA PHE A 54 -0.30 -10.04 1.74
C PHE A 54 1.20 -10.28 1.99
N LEU A 55 1.74 -9.70 3.06
CA LEU A 55 3.15 -9.86 3.43
C LEU A 55 3.50 -11.32 3.70
N ILE A 56 2.64 -12.04 4.42
CA ILE A 56 2.81 -13.47 4.71
C ILE A 56 2.86 -14.28 3.41
N VAL A 57 1.95 -14.03 2.46
CA VAL A 57 1.96 -14.69 1.15
C VAL A 57 3.27 -14.42 0.40
N CYS A 58 3.76 -13.19 0.41
CA CYS A 58 5.05 -12.85 -0.21
C CYS A 58 6.24 -13.57 0.45
N ILE A 59 6.27 -13.63 1.79
CA ILE A 59 7.32 -14.34 2.54
C ILE A 59 7.28 -15.83 2.23
N LEU A 60 6.09 -16.45 2.25
CA LEU A 60 5.92 -17.85 1.93
C LEU A 60 6.33 -18.16 0.49
N GLN A 61 5.94 -17.30 -0.46
CA GLN A 61 6.33 -17.44 -1.86
C GLN A 61 7.86 -17.36 -2.03
N ALA A 62 8.50 -16.34 -1.46
CA ALA A 62 9.95 -16.16 -1.54
C ALA A 62 10.71 -17.29 -0.84
N GLY A 63 10.26 -17.68 0.35
CA GLY A 63 10.83 -18.78 1.13
C GLY A 63 10.70 -20.12 0.41
N TRP A 64 9.56 -20.38 -0.23
CA TRP A 64 9.36 -21.59 -1.03
C TRP A 64 10.23 -21.62 -2.28
N SER A 65 10.31 -20.51 -3.02
CA SER A 65 11.21 -20.39 -4.17
C SER A 65 12.67 -20.61 -3.78
N LEU A 66 13.12 -20.02 -2.67
CA LEU A 66 14.48 -20.19 -2.16
C LEU A 66 14.74 -21.64 -1.70
N TYR A 67 13.76 -22.26 -1.02
CA TYR A 67 13.84 -23.65 -0.59
C TYR A 67 14.02 -24.58 -1.78
N LEU A 68 13.20 -24.41 -2.84
CA LEU A 68 13.33 -25.23 -4.04
C LEU A 68 14.68 -25.01 -4.74
N LEU A 69 15.16 -23.78 -4.83
CA LEU A 69 16.45 -23.51 -5.45
C LEU A 69 17.63 -24.12 -4.66
N THR A 70 17.54 -24.13 -3.33
CA THR A 70 18.64 -24.53 -2.44
C THR A 70 18.68 -26.04 -2.20
N PHE A 71 17.52 -26.68 -1.99
CA PHE A 71 17.44 -28.05 -1.47
C PHE A 71 17.00 -29.10 -2.48
N THR A 72 16.32 -28.75 -3.58
CA THR A 72 15.87 -29.77 -4.58
C THR A 72 16.90 -30.13 -5.65
N GLY A 73 18.10 -29.53 -5.63
CA GLY A 73 19.24 -29.95 -6.45
C GLY A 73 19.00 -29.93 -7.97
N SER A 74 19.92 -30.57 -8.72
CA SER A 74 19.96 -30.59 -10.19
C SER A 74 18.78 -31.29 -10.88
N HIS A 75 17.86 -31.91 -10.14
CA HIS A 75 16.60 -32.49 -10.63
C HIS A 75 15.39 -31.64 -10.25
N THR A 76 15.51 -30.32 -10.34
CA THR A 76 14.35 -29.46 -10.13
C THR A 76 13.36 -29.70 -11.27
N ASP A 77 12.24 -30.34 -10.97
CA ASP A 77 11.12 -30.43 -11.91
C ASP A 77 10.51 -29.03 -12.08
N TRP A 78 10.91 -28.38 -13.17
CA TRP A 78 10.44 -27.04 -13.54
C TRP A 78 8.93 -26.96 -13.67
N ALA A 79 8.25 -28.06 -14.03
CA ALA A 79 6.79 -28.08 -14.12
C ALA A 79 6.17 -27.92 -12.73
N THR A 80 6.66 -28.67 -11.75
CA THR A 80 6.22 -28.55 -10.35
C THR A 80 6.55 -27.17 -9.77
N TYR A 81 7.75 -26.63 -10.04
CA TYR A 81 8.11 -25.28 -9.62
C TYR A 81 7.13 -24.23 -10.15
N ASN A 82 6.86 -24.25 -11.46
CA ASN A 82 5.97 -23.30 -12.12
C ASN A 82 4.52 -23.43 -11.62
N ALA A 83 4.03 -24.65 -11.39
CA ALA A 83 2.70 -24.88 -10.85
C ALA A 83 2.55 -24.29 -9.43
N ARG A 84 3.53 -24.48 -8.56
CA ARG A 84 3.53 -23.92 -7.20
C ARG A 84 3.69 -22.40 -7.20
N ALA A 85 4.58 -21.88 -8.02
CA ALA A 85 4.73 -20.43 -8.21
C ALA A 85 3.43 -19.79 -8.70
N ALA A 86 2.69 -20.46 -9.60
CA ALA A 86 1.38 -20.00 -10.05
C ALA A 86 0.32 -20.00 -8.92
N GLN A 87 0.34 -21.00 -8.03
CA GLN A 87 -0.54 -21.04 -6.85
C GLN A 87 -0.28 -19.85 -5.91
N PHE A 88 0.98 -19.55 -5.61
CA PHE A 88 1.35 -18.37 -4.82
C PHE A 88 0.98 -17.07 -5.52
N GLY A 89 1.16 -17.00 -6.85
CA GLY A 89 0.70 -15.86 -7.63
C GLY A 89 -0.81 -15.64 -7.52
N ALA A 90 -1.61 -16.70 -7.58
CA ALA A 90 -3.06 -16.61 -7.39
C ALA A 90 -3.45 -16.19 -5.97
N ALA A 91 -2.80 -16.77 -4.95
CA ALA A 91 -2.99 -16.37 -3.56
C ALA A 91 -2.62 -14.89 -3.33
N GLY A 92 -1.52 -14.43 -3.93
CA GLY A 92 -1.08 -13.03 -3.90
C GLY A 92 -2.10 -12.10 -4.56
N MET A 93 -2.68 -12.51 -5.70
CA MET A 93 -3.77 -11.76 -6.34
C MET A 93 -4.99 -11.63 -5.43
N VAL A 94 -5.46 -12.72 -4.82
CA VAL A 94 -6.62 -12.69 -3.91
C VAL A 94 -6.34 -11.82 -2.68
N ALA A 95 -5.16 -11.96 -2.06
CA ALA A 95 -4.75 -11.13 -0.94
C ALA A 95 -4.69 -9.64 -1.31
N SER A 96 -4.15 -9.32 -2.49
CA SER A 96 -4.07 -7.95 -3.00
C SER A 96 -5.46 -7.36 -3.28
N ALA A 97 -6.39 -8.13 -3.84
CA ALA A 97 -7.76 -7.70 -4.08
C ALA A 97 -8.49 -7.43 -2.76
N GLY A 98 -8.29 -8.30 -1.75
CA GLY A 98 -8.79 -8.07 -0.40
C GLY A 98 -8.23 -6.79 0.24
N ALA A 99 -6.93 -6.54 0.08
CA ALA A 99 -6.30 -5.31 0.57
C ALA A 99 -6.84 -4.04 -0.13
N ILE A 100 -7.00 -4.08 -1.46
CA ILE A 100 -7.62 -2.98 -2.24
C ILE A 100 -9.06 -2.75 -1.78
N TYR A 101 -9.83 -3.82 -1.61
CA TYR A 101 -11.22 -3.73 -1.15
C TYR A 101 -11.30 -3.08 0.23
N ASN A 102 -10.44 -3.49 1.16
CA ASN A 102 -10.37 -2.90 2.50
C ASN A 102 -10.06 -1.41 2.43
N VAL A 103 -9.07 -1.00 1.64
CA VAL A 103 -8.75 0.43 1.41
C VAL A 103 -9.92 1.18 0.78
N HIS A 104 -10.63 0.57 -0.16
CA HIS A 104 -11.79 1.18 -0.79
C HIS A 104 -12.95 1.36 0.20
N VAL A 105 -13.21 0.39 1.07
CA VAL A 105 -14.23 0.49 2.13
C VAL A 105 -13.89 1.62 3.10
N VAL A 106 -12.62 1.79 3.48
CA VAL A 106 -12.15 2.92 4.30
C VAL A 106 -12.51 4.24 3.61
N GLU A 107 -12.09 4.39 2.36
CA GLU A 107 -12.31 5.59 1.58
C GLU A 107 -13.81 5.91 1.44
N SER A 108 -14.64 4.93 1.09
CA SER A 108 -16.08 5.14 0.92
C SER A 108 -16.78 5.49 2.23
N THR A 109 -16.33 4.91 3.34
CA THR A 109 -16.90 5.15 4.68
C THR A 109 -16.55 6.54 5.19
N PHE A 110 -15.31 7.01 4.94
CA PHE A 110 -14.83 8.29 5.46
C PHE A 110 -14.82 9.43 4.42
N HIS A 111 -15.36 9.22 3.22
CA HIS A 111 -15.28 10.18 2.10
C HIS A 111 -15.77 11.60 2.46
N GLN A 112 -16.82 11.70 3.27
CA GLN A 112 -17.39 13.00 3.66
C GLN A 112 -16.49 13.80 4.61
N TYR A 113 -15.66 13.12 5.40
CA TYR A 113 -14.76 13.74 6.38
C TYR A 113 -13.45 14.26 5.75
N PHE A 114 -13.32 14.02 4.45
CA PHE A 114 -12.14 14.26 3.67
C PHE A 114 -12.27 15.48 2.74
N GLU A 115 -13.40 16.20 2.81
CA GLU A 115 -13.62 17.46 2.10
C GLU A 115 -12.58 18.50 2.53
N GLY A 116 -11.55 18.68 1.69
CA GLY A 116 -10.43 19.60 1.92
C GLY A 116 -9.04 18.98 1.72
N TYR A 117 -8.90 17.65 1.83
CA TYR A 117 -7.58 17.00 1.94
C TYR A 117 -6.98 16.46 0.63
N ARG A 118 -7.57 16.78 -0.54
CA ARG A 118 -7.31 16.11 -1.84
C ARG A 118 -7.05 14.59 -1.74
N PRO A 119 -7.80 13.82 -0.92
CA PRO A 119 -7.44 12.45 -0.59
C PRO A 119 -7.66 11.51 -1.77
N LEU A 120 -8.59 11.83 -2.67
CA LEU A 120 -8.85 11.08 -3.89
C LEU A 120 -7.58 10.80 -4.69
N LEU A 121 -6.68 11.78 -4.84
CA LEU A 121 -5.41 11.59 -5.54
C LEU A 121 -4.49 10.60 -4.82
N LYS A 122 -4.43 10.66 -3.49
CA LYS A 122 -3.62 9.76 -2.67
C LYS A 122 -4.17 8.33 -2.69
N PHE A 123 -5.49 8.15 -2.61
CA PHE A 123 -6.16 6.85 -2.67
C PHE A 123 -6.13 6.23 -4.08
N ILE A 124 -6.33 7.03 -5.13
CA ILE A 124 -6.22 6.58 -6.52
C ILE A 124 -4.81 6.08 -6.82
N THR A 125 -3.78 6.80 -6.35
CA THR A 125 -2.39 6.39 -6.53
C THR A 125 -2.17 4.97 -6.01
N VAL A 126 -2.62 4.66 -4.79
CA VAL A 126 -2.44 3.34 -4.20
C VAL A 126 -3.23 2.25 -4.90
N LYS A 127 -4.47 2.54 -5.30
CA LYS A 127 -5.26 1.60 -6.09
C LYS A 127 -4.57 1.28 -7.41
N ILE A 128 -4.04 2.29 -8.09
CA ILE A 128 -3.28 2.13 -9.34
C ILE A 128 -2.04 1.26 -9.11
N ILE A 129 -1.29 1.50 -8.03
CA ILE A 129 -0.08 0.73 -7.67
C ILE A 129 -0.38 -0.74 -7.45
N VAL A 130 -1.35 -1.03 -6.56
CA VAL A 130 -1.67 -2.42 -6.24
C VAL A 130 -2.33 -3.09 -7.44
N SER A 131 -3.09 -2.34 -8.25
CA SER A 131 -3.68 -2.88 -9.47
C SER A 131 -2.58 -3.22 -10.48
N PHE A 132 -1.63 -2.33 -10.76
CA PHE A 132 -0.61 -2.58 -11.79
C PHE A 132 0.29 -3.78 -11.46
N ALA A 133 0.74 -3.92 -10.22
CA ALA A 133 1.56 -5.05 -9.79
C ALA A 133 0.93 -6.44 -10.07
N PHE A 134 -0.41 -6.55 -10.05
CA PHE A 134 -1.12 -7.82 -10.24
C PHE A 134 -1.83 -7.92 -11.60
N PHE A 135 -2.41 -6.82 -12.08
CA PHE A 135 -3.11 -6.78 -13.37
C PHE A 135 -2.15 -6.86 -14.54
N GLN A 136 -0.91 -6.39 -14.47
CA GLN A 136 0.00 -6.50 -15.62
C GLN A 136 0.15 -7.96 -16.05
N LYS A 137 0.59 -8.85 -15.14
CA LYS A 137 0.71 -10.29 -15.45
C LYS A 137 -0.64 -10.94 -15.78
N GLY A 138 -1.71 -10.56 -15.07
CA GLY A 138 -3.05 -11.08 -15.32
C GLY A 138 -3.58 -10.72 -16.71
N ILE A 139 -3.56 -9.43 -17.06
CA ILE A 139 -3.96 -8.88 -18.35
C ILE A 139 -3.17 -9.55 -19.47
N PHE A 140 -1.86 -9.72 -19.34
CA PHE A 140 -1.08 -10.37 -20.39
C PHE A 140 -1.44 -11.86 -20.57
N LYS A 141 -1.64 -12.60 -19.47
CA LYS A 141 -2.13 -13.98 -19.55
C LYS A 141 -3.51 -14.06 -20.20
N VAL A 142 -4.41 -13.15 -19.82
CA VAL A 142 -5.76 -13.05 -20.37
C VAL A 142 -5.70 -12.68 -21.85
N LEU A 143 -4.92 -11.68 -22.24
CA LEU A 143 -4.73 -11.27 -23.63
C LEU A 143 -4.18 -12.41 -24.49
N LYS A 144 -3.17 -13.14 -23.99
CA LYS A 144 -2.60 -14.30 -24.71
C LYS A 144 -3.61 -15.43 -24.87
N SER A 145 -4.38 -15.73 -23.82
CA SER A 145 -5.48 -16.71 -23.87
C SER A 145 -6.61 -16.28 -24.81
N MET A 146 -6.90 -14.98 -24.84
CA MET A 146 -7.91 -14.40 -25.70
C MET A 146 -7.48 -14.36 -27.16
N ASP A 147 -6.19 -14.21 -27.46
CA ASP A 147 -5.65 -14.25 -28.82
C ASP A 147 -5.99 -15.58 -29.52
N ASP A 148 -5.85 -16.70 -28.81
CA ASP A 148 -6.23 -18.03 -29.31
C ASP A 148 -7.75 -18.20 -29.47
N THR A 149 -8.55 -17.44 -28.72
CA THR A 149 -10.02 -17.56 -28.69
C THR A 149 -10.72 -16.58 -29.63
N PHE A 150 -10.04 -15.51 -30.05
CA PHE A 150 -10.70 -14.38 -30.72
C PHE A 150 -10.99 -14.64 -32.20
N PRO A 151 -12.08 -14.05 -32.75
CA PRO A 151 -12.35 -14.09 -34.18
C PRO A 151 -11.23 -13.43 -34.97
N LYS A 152 -10.94 -13.94 -36.18
CA LYS A 152 -9.88 -13.42 -37.08
C LYS A 152 -9.92 -11.91 -37.32
N PHE A 153 -11.09 -11.28 -37.19
CA PHE A 153 -11.24 -9.83 -37.28
C PHE A 153 -10.57 -9.09 -36.11
N MET A 154 -10.78 -9.54 -34.87
CA MET A 154 -10.15 -8.98 -33.68
C MET A 154 -8.63 -9.17 -33.71
N GLN A 155 -8.16 -10.36 -34.12
CA GLN A 155 -6.72 -10.63 -34.29
C GLN A 155 -6.08 -9.62 -35.25
N ARG A 156 -6.72 -9.29 -36.38
CA ARG A 156 -6.20 -8.25 -37.30
C ARG A 156 -6.11 -6.86 -36.67
N ILE A 157 -7.07 -6.48 -35.84
CA ILE A 157 -7.04 -5.18 -35.15
C ILE A 157 -5.88 -5.16 -34.15
N ILE A 158 -5.73 -6.24 -33.37
CA ILE A 158 -4.68 -6.37 -32.35
C ILE A 158 -3.29 -6.34 -33.01
N HIS A 159 -3.07 -7.14 -34.06
CA HIS A 159 -1.81 -7.15 -34.80
C HIS A 159 -1.58 -5.87 -35.63
N GLY A 160 -2.63 -5.12 -35.94
CA GLY A 160 -2.52 -3.81 -36.58
C GLY A 160 -1.95 -2.73 -35.66
N CYS A 161 -2.01 -2.93 -34.34
CA CYS A 161 -1.37 -2.05 -33.38
C CYS A 161 0.09 -2.50 -33.17
N PRO A 162 1.10 -1.71 -33.61
CA PRO A 162 2.50 -2.14 -33.56
C PRO A 162 2.95 -2.47 -32.13
N LEU A 163 2.53 -1.66 -31.16
CA LEU A 163 2.92 -1.81 -29.76
C LEU A 163 2.29 -3.07 -29.12
N LEU A 164 1.02 -3.36 -29.42
CA LEU A 164 0.35 -4.55 -28.86
C LEU A 164 0.80 -5.84 -29.56
N GLY A 165 0.94 -5.81 -30.89
CA GLY A 165 1.36 -6.95 -31.69
C GLY A 165 2.76 -7.42 -31.34
N ASP A 166 3.71 -6.50 -31.12
CA ASP A 166 5.07 -6.85 -30.72
C ASP A 166 5.09 -7.49 -29.32
N ILE A 167 4.36 -6.91 -28.35
CA ILE A 167 4.31 -7.45 -26.98
C ILE A 167 3.69 -8.87 -26.95
N LEU A 168 2.64 -9.12 -27.73
CA LEU A 168 2.02 -10.45 -27.79
C LEU A 168 2.92 -11.51 -28.43
N ASN A 169 3.81 -11.09 -29.34
CA ASN A 169 4.78 -11.96 -29.98
C ASN A 169 6.06 -12.17 -29.15
N PHE A 170 6.17 -11.58 -27.96
CA PHE A 170 7.35 -11.79 -27.11
C PHE A 170 7.46 -13.25 -26.67
N SER A 171 8.70 -13.77 -26.77
CA SER A 171 9.06 -15.00 -26.07
C SER A 171 8.88 -14.79 -24.56
N GLU A 172 8.71 -15.87 -23.81
CA GLU A 172 8.49 -15.79 -22.37
C GLU A 172 9.62 -15.05 -21.62
N VAL A 173 10.87 -15.21 -22.09
CA VAL A 173 12.03 -14.52 -21.54
C VAL A 173 12.01 -13.02 -21.86
N HIS A 174 11.72 -12.64 -23.11
CA HIS A 174 11.60 -11.22 -23.49
C HIS A 174 10.48 -10.55 -22.71
N PHE A 175 9.36 -11.26 -22.54
CA PHE A 175 8.24 -10.78 -21.75
C PHE A 175 8.61 -10.58 -20.28
N GLN A 176 9.34 -11.51 -19.66
CA GLN A 176 9.82 -11.36 -18.28
C GLN A 176 10.73 -10.13 -18.14
N MET A 177 11.68 -9.93 -19.05
CA MET A 177 12.57 -8.77 -19.04
C MET A 177 11.82 -7.44 -19.24
N PHE A 178 10.85 -7.42 -20.16
CA PHE A 178 9.99 -6.26 -20.38
C PHE A 178 9.13 -5.96 -19.16
N TYR A 179 8.56 -6.99 -18.54
CA TYR A 179 7.76 -6.88 -17.32
C TYR A 179 8.60 -6.34 -16.15
N ASP A 180 9.81 -6.85 -15.95
CA ASP A 180 10.71 -6.35 -14.90
C ASP A 180 11.08 -4.88 -15.14
N SER A 181 11.26 -4.48 -16.41
CA SER A 181 11.46 -3.08 -16.79
C SER A 181 10.23 -2.21 -16.50
N LEU A 182 9.02 -2.70 -16.77
CA LEU A 182 7.78 -2.00 -16.44
C LEU A 182 7.63 -1.77 -14.93
N ILE A 183 7.99 -2.75 -14.10
CA ILE A 183 8.00 -2.58 -12.64
C ILE A 183 8.92 -1.43 -12.24
N LEU A 184 10.10 -1.30 -12.86
CA LEU A 184 11.02 -0.21 -12.55
C LEU A 184 10.42 1.15 -12.90
N TYR A 185 9.82 1.29 -14.09
CA TYR A 185 9.12 2.52 -14.48
C TYR A 185 7.95 2.83 -13.55
N GLU A 186 7.20 1.81 -13.15
CA GLU A 186 6.13 1.95 -12.19
C GLU A 186 6.65 2.47 -10.85
N CYS A 187 7.72 1.88 -10.30
CA CYS A 187 8.37 2.37 -9.08
C CYS A 187 8.79 3.85 -9.17
N ILE A 188 9.30 4.29 -10.34
CA ILE A 188 9.64 5.70 -10.58
C ILE A 188 8.39 6.57 -10.56
N ILE A 189 7.33 6.19 -11.29
CA ILE A 189 6.06 6.91 -11.33
C ILE A 189 5.46 7.01 -9.92
N ILE A 190 5.52 5.93 -9.15
CA ILE A 190 5.08 5.87 -7.75
C ILE A 190 5.86 6.85 -6.91
N ALA A 191 7.19 6.87 -7.02
CA ALA A 191 8.03 7.80 -6.28
C ALA A 191 7.66 9.25 -6.62
N LEU A 192 7.44 9.57 -7.90
CA LEU A 192 7.00 10.90 -8.34
C LEU A 192 5.62 11.27 -7.82
N LEU A 193 4.64 10.35 -7.91
CA LEU A 193 3.30 10.55 -7.36
C LEU A 193 3.32 10.68 -5.84
N HIS A 194 4.23 9.98 -5.15
CA HIS A 194 4.41 10.10 -3.71
C HIS A 194 4.96 11.47 -3.34
N VAL A 195 6.02 11.93 -4.01
CA VAL A 195 6.59 13.28 -3.82
C VAL A 195 5.55 14.36 -4.11
N TRP A 196 4.69 14.17 -5.12
CA TRP A 196 3.65 15.14 -5.49
C TRP A 196 2.44 15.10 -4.56
N GLY A 197 2.02 13.90 -4.15
CA GLY A 197 0.84 13.68 -3.32
C GLY A 197 1.07 13.86 -1.83
N TRP A 198 2.31 13.81 -1.37
CA TRP A 198 2.69 13.93 0.04
C TRP A 198 3.72 15.04 0.19
N SER A 199 3.23 16.28 0.20
CA SER A 199 4.09 17.44 0.42
C SER A 199 4.60 17.43 1.87
N ALA A 200 5.90 17.63 2.07
CA ALA A 200 6.49 17.79 3.40
C ALA A 200 5.98 19.05 4.15
N LYS A 201 5.17 19.90 3.51
CA LYS A 201 4.59 21.12 4.08
C LYS A 201 3.13 20.97 4.52
N GLU A 202 2.61 19.75 4.58
CA GLU A 202 1.23 19.55 5.06
C GLU A 202 1.11 19.84 6.56
N GLU A 203 0.03 20.51 6.97
CA GLU A 203 -0.12 21.07 8.32
C GLU A 203 -0.04 20.03 9.44
N TRP A 204 -0.57 18.83 9.21
CA TRP A 204 -0.54 17.74 10.20
C TRP A 204 0.87 17.26 10.54
N TYR A 205 1.86 17.41 9.64
CA TYR A 205 3.26 17.14 9.99
C TYR A 205 3.81 18.16 10.99
N LEU A 206 3.33 19.40 10.93
CA LEU A 206 3.78 20.49 11.81
C LEU A 206 3.10 20.45 13.18
N GLU A 207 1.90 19.87 13.27
CA GLU A 207 1.18 19.68 14.53
C GLU A 207 1.90 18.65 15.42
N ASP A 208 2.37 17.53 14.85
CA ASP A 208 3.16 16.53 15.58
C ASP A 208 4.48 17.11 16.12
N GLU A 209 5.18 17.95 15.37
CA GLU A 209 6.41 18.62 15.84
C GLU A 209 6.15 19.55 17.02
N ARG A 210 5.04 20.31 16.98
CA ARG A 210 4.66 21.20 18.09
C ARG A 210 4.24 20.42 19.34
N GLU A 211 3.54 19.30 19.17
CA GLU A 211 3.20 18.42 20.29
C GLU A 211 4.44 17.73 20.87
N ALA A 212 5.39 17.32 20.02
CA ALA A 212 6.68 16.78 20.45
C ALA A 212 7.50 17.82 21.23
N GLU A 213 7.57 19.06 20.75
CA GLU A 213 8.23 20.17 21.45
C GLU A 213 7.51 20.53 22.77
N ALA A 214 6.18 20.45 22.82
CA ALA A 214 5.41 20.68 24.05
C ALA A 214 5.50 19.50 25.04
N GLY A 215 5.82 18.30 24.55
CA GLY A 215 5.94 17.05 25.28
C GLY A 215 7.37 16.69 25.73
N GLU A 216 8.41 17.32 25.15
CA GLU A 216 9.79 17.23 25.61
C GLU A 216 9.97 18.04 26.91
N LYS A 217 9.26 17.61 27.96
CA LYS A 217 9.36 18.19 29.29
C LYS A 217 10.63 17.68 29.95
N THR A 218 11.55 18.63 30.12
CA THR A 218 12.66 18.68 31.09
C THR A 218 13.77 17.64 30.89
N PRO A 219 15.04 18.07 30.77
CA PRO A 219 16.17 17.13 30.78
C PRO A 219 16.09 16.25 32.03
N LEU A 220 16.27 14.93 31.85
CA LEU A 220 16.34 13.90 32.91
C LEU A 220 17.45 14.12 33.94
N VAL A 221 18.21 15.20 33.80
CA VAL A 221 19.15 15.70 34.78
C VAL A 221 18.46 16.84 35.52
N GLU A 222 17.58 16.48 36.47
CA GLU A 222 17.40 17.35 37.63
C GLU A 222 18.79 17.44 38.26
N ASP A 223 19.44 18.58 38.05
CA ASP A 223 20.71 18.91 38.67
C ASP A 223 20.44 18.89 40.18
N GLY A 224 20.84 17.78 40.82
CA GLY A 224 20.75 17.55 42.26
C GLY A 224 21.70 18.47 43.00
N GLY A 225 21.47 19.78 42.89
CA GLY A 225 22.14 20.79 43.68
C GLY A 225 21.79 20.54 45.14
N PRO A 226 22.79 20.31 46.02
CA PRO A 226 22.53 20.09 47.43
C PRO A 226 21.79 21.30 48.01
N SER A 227 20.61 21.03 48.57
CA SER A 227 19.85 22.00 49.35
C SER A 227 20.69 22.44 50.55
N ALA A 228 21.31 23.62 50.41
CA ALA A 228 22.04 24.27 51.49
C ALA A 228 21.04 24.70 52.57
N SER A 229 20.80 23.80 53.52
CA SER A 229 20.27 24.11 54.84
C SER A 229 21.32 24.92 55.61
N SER A 230 21.16 26.25 55.59
CA SER A 230 21.80 27.15 56.54
C SER A 230 20.67 28.00 57.15
N ALA A 231 20.08 27.55 58.25
CA ALA A 231 20.56 27.81 59.60
C ALA A 231 20.82 29.32 59.83
N ARG A 232 19.76 30.04 60.20
CA ARG A 232 19.90 31.23 61.04
C ARG A 232 19.03 31.09 62.28
N GLN A 233 19.75 30.97 63.39
CA GLN A 233 19.36 31.29 64.75
C GLN A 233 18.91 32.74 64.86
#